data_AF-A0A960RS96-F1
#
_entry.id   AF-A0A960RS96-F1
#
_cell.length_a   1.000
_cell.length_b   1.000
_cell.length_c   1.000
_cell.angle_alpha   90.00
_cell.angle_beta   90.00
_cell.angle_gamma   90.00
#
_symmetry.space_group_name_H-M   'P 1'
#
loop_
_entity.id
_entity.type
_entity.pdbx_description
1 polymer ?
#
loop_
_entity_poly.entity_id
_entity_poly.type
_entity_poly.pdbx_seq_one_letter_code
_entity_poly.pdbx_strand_id
1 'polypeptide(L)' 'MASKTFVLDTTVLLHDPEAIQKFEGNEVVMPLVVLEE' A
#
# COMPACT_ATOMS: atom_id res chain seq x y z
N MET A 1 -19.22 -8.52 -0.24
CA MET A 1 -17.87 -8.81 -0.76
C MET A 1 -16.92 -8.73 0.43
N ALA A 2 -16.00 -9.68 0.60
CA ALA A 2 -15.02 -9.62 1.68
C ALA A 2 -13.94 -8.59 1.34
N SER A 3 -13.61 -7.68 2.25
CA SER A 3 -12.47 -6.77 2.08
C SER A 3 -11.17 -7.57 2.07
N LYS A 4 -10.19 -7.13 1.29
CA LYS A 4 -8.85 -7.70 1.27
C LYS A 4 -7.88 -6.76 1.97
N THR A 5 -6.80 -7.31 2.49
CA THR A 5 -5.68 -6.53 3.02
C THR A 5 -4.55 -6.57 2.00
N PHE A 6 -4.08 -5.40 1.60
CA PHE A 6 -2.93 -5.21 0.71
C PHE A 6 -1.74 -4.72 1.52
N VAL A 7 -0.58 -5.34 1.30
CA VAL A 7 0.68 -4.89 1.88
C VAL A 7 1.49 -4.20 0.79
N LEU A 8 1.83 -2.94 0.98
CA LEU A 8 2.60 -2.14 0.02
C LEU A 8 4.08 -2.14 0.39
N ASP A 9 4.93 -2.24 -0.63
CA ASP A 9 6.38 -2.07 -0.52
C ASP A 9 6.82 -0.71 -1.07
N THR A 10 8.12 -0.41 -0.94
CA THR A 10 8.73 0.79 -1.54
C THR A 10 8.59 0.80 -3.05
N THR A 11 8.67 -0.36 -3.72
CA THR A 11 8.62 -0.43 -5.19
C THR A 11 7.28 0.08 -5.74
N VAL A 12 6.17 -0.25 -5.08
CA VAL A 12 4.85 0.26 -5.44
C VAL A 12 4.78 1.78 -5.30
N LEU A 13 5.31 2.33 -4.21
CA LEU A 13 5.32 3.78 -3.97
C LEU A 13 6.30 4.53 -4.90
N LEU A 14 7.41 3.90 -5.27
CA LEU A 14 8.40 4.45 -6.21
C LEU A 14 7.85 4.49 -7.64
N HIS A 15 7.02 3.52 -8.01
CA HIS A 15 6.33 3.52 -9.30
C HIS A 15 5.15 4.49 -9.33
N ASP A 16 4.41 4.55 -8.22
CA ASP A 16 3.18 5.33 -8.10
C ASP A 16 3.01 5.85 -6.66
N PRO A 17 3.38 7.11 -6.38
CA PRO A 17 3.33 7.67 -5.03
C PRO A 17 1.88 7.82 -4.50
N GLU A 18 0.88 7.79 -5.39
CA GLU A 18 -0.53 7.86 -5.02
C GLU A 18 -1.18 6.48 -4.85
N ALA A 19 -0.42 5.37 -4.96
CA ALA A 19 -0.95 4.01 -4.94
C ALA A 19 -1.82 3.71 -3.72
N ILE A 20 -1.50 4.27 -2.53
CA ILE A 20 -2.28 4.08 -1.29
C ILE A 20 -3.75 4.49 -1.47
N GLN A 21 -4.03 5.48 -2.32
CA GLN A 21 -5.39 6.00 -2.53
C GLN A 21 -6.20 5.15 -3.53
N LYS A 22 -5.57 4.19 -4.21
CA LYS A 22 -6.19 3.44 -5.32
C LYS A 22 -6.87 2.14 -4.89
N PHE A 23 -6.77 1.78 -3.60
CA PHE A 23 -7.34 0.55 -3.04
C PHE A 23 -8.64 0.81 -2.28
N GLU A 24 -9.60 1.48 -2.93
CA GLU A 24 -10.90 1.78 -2.33
C GLU A 24 -11.62 0.51 -1.85
N GLY A 25 -12.21 0.57 -0.65
CA GLY A 25 -12.94 -0.54 -0.05
C GLY A 25 -12.05 -1.70 0.46
N ASN A 26 -10.73 -1.54 0.46
CA ASN A 26 -9.77 -2.51 0.97
C ASN A 26 -8.88 -1.90 2.04
N GLU A 27 -8.33 -2.76 2.90
CA GLU A 27 -7.36 -2.33 3.90
C GLU A 27 -5.97 -2.27 3.25
N VAL A 28 -5.25 -1.18 3.47
CA VAL A 28 -3.90 -0.98 2.95
C VAL A 28 -2.95 -0.85 4.14
N VAL A 29 -1.92 -1.69 4.17
CA VAL A 29 -0.89 -1.71 5.20
C VAL A 29 0.45 -1.41 4.55
N MET A 30 1.17 -0.44 5.11
CA MET A 30 2.55 -0.16 4.75
C MET A 30 3.44 -0.61 5.93
N PRO A 31 4.34 -1.59 5.74
CA PRO A 31 5.30 -1.98 6.75
C PRO A 31 6.18 -0.80 7.16
N LEU A 32 6.48 -0.66 8.46
CA LEU A 32 7.30 0.45 8.97
C LEU A 32 8.68 0.53 8.29
N VAL A 33 9.27 -0.63 7.95
CA VAL A 33 10.57 -0.72 7.26
C VAL A 33 10.59 0.02 5.92
N VAL A 34 9.44 0.16 5.25
CA VAL A 34 9.31 0.89 3.97
C VAL A 34 9.59 2.39 4.15
N LEU A 35 9.43 2.93 5.36
CA LEU A 35 9.77 4.33 5.66
C LEU A 35 11.26 4.53 5.97
N GLU A 36 12.02 3.45 6.17
CA GLU A 36 13.44 3.48 6.55
C GLU A 36 14.39 3.12 5.39
N GLU A 37 13.84 2.65 4.25
CA GLU A 37 14.59 2.43 2.99
C GLU A 37 14.88 3.75 2.25
#